data_AF-A0A7R6W856-F1
#
_entry.id   AF-A0A7R6W856-F1
#
_cell.length_a   1.000
_cell.length_b   1.000
_cell.length_c   1.000
_cell.angle_alpha   90.00
_cell.angle_beta   90.00
_cell.angle_gamma   90.00
#
_symmetry.space_group_name_H-M   'P 1'
#
loop_
_entity.id
_entity.type
_entity.pdbx_description
1 polymer ?
#
loop_
_entity_poly.entity_id
_entity_poly.type
_entity_poly.pdbx_seq_one_letter_code
_entity_poly.pdbx_strand_id
1 'polypeptide(L)'
;MFFIGAIFLLKAAIYTFTTELALTNKRIIAKFGLISRKTIELTHKNVESLSVNQDIPGRIFNFGSIRINGTGGSKAPIRKISAPLDFRMKANDIIESEQS
;
A
#
# COMPACT_ATOMS: atom_id res chain seq x y z
N MET A 1 -18.65 -2.20 26.75
CA MET A 1 -18.08 -1.16 25.88
C MET A 1 -16.62 -1.43 25.46
N PHE A 2 -15.79 -2.09 26.28
CA PHE A 2 -14.41 -2.47 25.92
C PHE A 2 -14.28 -3.59 24.86
N PHE A 3 -15.19 -4.56 24.85
CA PHE A 3 -15.17 -5.68 23.89
C PHE A 3 -15.32 -5.26 22.42
N ILE A 4 -16.12 -4.22 22.15
CA ILE A 4 -16.31 -3.70 20.79
C ILE A 4 -14.99 -3.09 20.27
N GLY A 5 -14.31 -2.30 21.11
CA GLY A 5 -13.00 -1.74 20.79
C GLY A 5 -11.95 -2.82 20.50
N ALA A 6 -11.94 -3.89 21.29
CA ALA A 6 -11.04 -5.03 21.07
C ALA A 6 -11.28 -5.73 19.72
N ILE A 7 -12.54 -5.90 19.30
CA ILE A 7 -12.88 -6.49 17.99
C ILE A 7 -12.40 -5.60 16.83
N PHE A 8 -12.56 -4.27 16.95
CA PHE A 8 -12.05 -3.34 15.94
C PHE A 8 -10.52 -3.33 15.85
N LEU A 9 -9.83 -3.38 17.00
CA LEU A 9 -8.37 -3.48 17.04
C LEU A 9 -7.89 -4.80 16.44
N LEU A 10 -8.54 -5.92 16.77
CA LEU A 10 -8.21 -7.23 16.21
C LEU A 10 -8.41 -7.26 14.69
N LYS A 11 -9.53 -6.71 14.20
CA LYS A 11 -9.77 -6.58 12.75
C LYS A 11 -8.72 -5.70 12.08
N ALA A 12 -8.35 -4.57 12.69
CA ALA A 12 -7.34 -3.68 12.16
C ALA A 12 -5.96 -4.36 12.11
N ALA A 13 -5.58 -5.07 13.17
CA ALA A 13 -4.35 -5.84 13.24
C ALA A 13 -4.31 -6.90 12.13
N ILE A 14 -5.36 -7.71 12.00
CA ILE A 14 -5.47 -8.73 10.95
C ILE A 14 -5.31 -8.11 9.55
N TYR A 15 -5.94 -6.97 9.29
CA TYR A 15 -5.86 -6.32 7.98
C TYR A 15 -4.46 -5.79 7.66
N THR A 16 -3.78 -5.24 8.68
CA THR A 16 -2.40 -4.78 8.54
C THR A 16 -1.42 -5.94 8.37
N PHE A 17 -1.57 -7.03 9.14
CA PHE A 17 -0.71 -8.21 9.04
C PHE A 17 -0.90 -9.01 7.74
N THR A 18 -2.06 -8.90 7.09
CA THR A 18 -2.36 -9.64 5.85
C THR A 18 -2.09 -8.84 4.58
N THR A 19 -1.58 -7.62 4.72
CA THR A 19 -1.13 -6.81 3.59
C THR A 19 0.33 -7.10 3.33
N GLU A 20 0.62 -8.00 2.38
CA GLU A 20 1.98 -8.24 1.90
C GLU A 20 2.25 -7.34 0.70
N LEU A 21 3.32 -6.56 0.77
CA LEU A 21 3.79 -5.75 -0.33
C LEU A 21 5.23 -6.12 -0.66
N ALA A 22 5.47 -6.47 -1.92
CA ALA A 22 6.78 -6.79 -2.45
C ALA A 22 7.12 -5.82 -3.58
N LEU A 23 8.19 -5.05 -3.39
CA LEU A 23 8.87 -4.35 -4.47
C LEU A 23 9.96 -5.26 -5.02
N THR A 24 9.97 -5.44 -6.32
CA THR A 24 11.01 -6.19 -7.04
C THR A 24 11.60 -5.29 -8.11
N ASN A 25 12.68 -5.72 -8.76
CA ASN A 25 13.36 -4.91 -9.78
C ASN A 25 12.45 -4.56 -10.98
N LYS A 26 11.41 -5.36 -11.27
CA LYS A 26 10.59 -5.18 -12.49
C LYS A 26 9.12 -4.86 -12.22
N ARG A 27 8.63 -5.15 -11.01
CA ARG A 27 7.21 -5.07 -10.66
C ARG A 27 6.98 -4.85 -9.18
N ILE A 28 5.84 -4.23 -8.90
CA ILE A 28 5.26 -4.06 -7.58
C ILE A 28 4.14 -5.09 -7.44
N ILE A 29 4.19 -5.89 -6.37
CA ILE A 29 3.19 -6.89 -6.05
C ILE A 29 2.55 -6.50 -4.72
N ALA A 30 1.23 -6.37 -4.72
CA ALA A 30 0.46 -6.09 -3.51
C ALA A 30 -0.59 -7.19 -3.31
N LYS A 31 -0.51 -7.90 -2.19
CA LYS A 31 -1.46 -8.92 -1.78
C LYS A 31 -2.26 -8.43 -0.59
N PHE A 32 -3.55 -8.70 -0.61
CA PHE A 32 -4.49 -8.26 0.41
C PHE A 32 -5.40 -9.40 0.85
N GLY A 33 -5.74 -9.43 2.13
CA GLY A 33 -6.81 -10.22 2.70
C GLY A 33 -6.35 -11.51 3.39
N LEU A 34 -7.08 -11.87 4.47
CA LEU A 34 -6.80 -13.05 5.27
C LEU A 34 -7.37 -14.34 4.65
N ILE A 35 -8.66 -14.29 4.27
CA ILE A 35 -9.43 -15.45 3.76
C ILE A 35 -9.57 -15.35 2.23
N SER A 36 -10.01 -14.21 1.72
CA SER A 36 -10.02 -13.91 0.28
C SER A 36 -8.76 -13.14 -0.06
N ARG A 37 -7.85 -13.79 -0.79
CA ARG A 37 -6.58 -13.19 -1.21
C ARG A 37 -6.77 -12.48 -2.55
N LYS A 38 -6.58 -11.16 -2.55
CA LYS A 38 -6.52 -10.36 -3.78
C LYS A 38 -5.06 -9.98 -4.03
N THR A 39 -4.51 -10.46 -5.15
CA THR A 39 -3.17 -10.10 -5.61
C THR A 39 -3.29 -9.13 -6.76
N ILE A 40 -2.50 -8.05 -6.73
CA ILE A 40 -2.41 -7.06 -7.79
C ILE A 40 -0.94 -6.90 -8.14
N GLU A 41 -0.61 -7.16 -9.39
CA GLU A 41 0.73 -7.03 -9.93
C GLU A 41 0.78 -5.87 -10.91
N LEU A 42 1.75 -4.97 -10.72
CA LEU A 42 1.98 -3.81 -11.58
C LEU A 42 3.45 -3.76 -11.97
N THR A 43 3.76 -3.94 -13.24
CA THR A 43 5.11 -3.71 -13.79
C THR A 43 5.47 -2.23 -13.67
N HIS A 44 6.75 -1.88 -13.45
CA HIS A 44 7.18 -0.47 -13.34
C HIS A 44 6.77 0.38 -14.55
N LYS A 45 6.83 -0.19 -15.76
CA LYS A 45 6.37 0.45 -17.00
C LYS A 45 4.88 0.78 -17.04
N ASN A 46 4.08 0.02 -16.27
CA ASN A 46 2.64 0.18 -16.21
C ASN A 46 2.21 1.03 -15.03
N VAL A 47 3.14 1.57 -14.22
CA VAL A 47 2.80 2.47 -13.13
C VAL A 47 2.67 3.90 -13.67
N GLU A 48 1.47 4.46 -13.60
CA GLU A 48 1.20 5.82 -14.09
C GLU A 48 1.36 6.86 -12.97
N SER A 49 0.88 6.54 -11.77
CA SER A 49 0.96 7.46 -10.63
C SER A 49 0.88 6.75 -9.29
N LEU A 50 1.58 7.32 -8.30
CA LEU A 50 1.46 6.94 -6.89
C LEU A 50 0.86 8.11 -6.10
N SER A 51 -0.26 7.87 -5.42
CA SER A 51 -0.90 8.86 -4.55
C SER A 51 -0.84 8.41 -3.10
N VAL A 52 -0.42 9.30 -2.20
CA VAL A 52 -0.41 9.08 -0.76
C VAL A 52 -1.63 9.78 -0.14
N ASN A 53 -2.33 9.08 0.73
CA ASN A 53 -3.44 9.60 1.51
C ASN A 53 -3.12 9.45 3.00
N GLN A 54 -2.95 10.58 3.68
CA GLN A 54 -2.71 10.69 5.12
C GLN A 54 -3.67 11.71 5.72
N ASP A 55 -4.51 11.24 6.64
CA ASP A 55 -5.34 12.11 7.48
C ASP A 55 -4.49 12.82 8.54
N ILE A 56 -5.06 13.83 9.21
CA ILE A 56 -4.40 14.58 10.29
C ILE A 56 -3.71 13.65 11.33
N PRO A 57 -4.40 12.65 11.92
CA PRO A 57 -3.74 11.71 12.83
C PRO A 57 -2.66 10.87 12.13
N GLY A 58 -2.86 10.51 10.86
CA GLY A 58 -1.87 9.77 10.08
C GLY A 58 -0.58 10.56 9.86
N ARG A 59 -0.64 11.89 9.78
CA ARG A 59 0.56 12.74 9.72
C ARG A 59 1.30 12.77 11.05
N ILE A 60 0.57 12.86 12.17
CA ILE A 60 1.16 12.89 13.52
C ILE A 60 1.84 11.56 13.85
N PHE A 61 1.18 10.44 13.55
CA PHE A 61 1.67 9.09 13.84
C PHE A 61 2.40 8.44 12.66
N ASN A 62 2.71 9.20 11.61
CA ASN A 62 3.38 8.78 10.38
C ASN A 62 2.84 7.46 9.76
N PHE A 63 1.52 7.36 9.62
CA PHE A 63 0.86 6.27 8.89
C PHE A 63 -0.08 6.81 7.83
N GLY A 64 -0.40 5.99 6.82
CA GLY A 64 -1.37 6.34 5.79
C GLY A 64 -1.67 5.22 4.84
N SER A 65 -2.26 5.58 3.70
CA SER A 65 -2.54 4.64 2.61
C SER A 65 -1.92 5.14 1.31
N ILE A 66 -1.52 4.22 0.45
CA ILE A 66 -0.98 4.51 -0.87
C ILE A 66 -1.90 3.91 -1.91
N ARG A 67 -2.13 4.64 -2.99
CA ARG A 67 -2.83 4.13 -4.16
C ARG A 67 -1.87 4.20 -5.34
N ILE A 68 -1.52 3.04 -5.87
CA ILE A 68 -0.76 2.92 -7.12
C ILE A 68 -1.80 2.77 -8.24
N ASN A 69 -1.80 3.71 -9.17
CA ASN A 69 -2.60 3.63 -10.39
C ASN A 69 -1.70 3.10 -11.49
N GLY A 70 -2.15 2.03 -12.14
CA GLY A 70 -1.51 1.46 -13.30
C GLY A 70 -2.32 1.69 -14.57
N THR A 71 -1.65 1.46 -15.69
CA THR A 71 -2.22 1.58 -17.03
C THR A 71 -3.48 0.72 -17.19
N GLY A 72 -4.44 1.24 -17.96
CA GLY A 72 -5.71 0.54 -18.23
C GLY A 72 -6.65 0.44 -17.02
N GLY A 73 -6.49 1.28 -15.99
CA GLY A 73 -7.40 1.35 -14.85
C GLY A 73 -7.09 0.36 -13.72
N SER A 74 -5.95 -0.34 -13.78
CA SER A 74 -5.46 -1.19 -12.71
C SER A 74 -5.14 -0.35 -11.46
N LYS A 75 -5.55 -0.79 -10.27
CA LYS A 75 -5.33 -0.05 -9.02
C LYS A 75 -4.83 -0.99 -7.93
N ALA A 76 -3.69 -0.68 -7.32
CA ALA A 76 -3.19 -1.37 -6.13
C ALA A 76 -3.29 -0.45 -4.90
N PRO A 77 -4.43 -0.49 -4.17
CA PRO A 77 -4.59 0.30 -2.95
C PRO A 77 -3.95 -0.41 -1.76
N ILE A 78 -2.87 0.15 -1.23
CA ILE A 78 -2.16 -0.33 -0.05
C ILE A 78 -2.63 0.50 1.15
N ARG A 79 -3.29 -0.13 2.10
CA ARG A 79 -3.92 0.56 3.23
C ARG A 79 -3.07 0.44 4.49
N LYS A 80 -3.05 1.50 5.29
CA LYS A 80 -2.50 1.52 6.67
C LYS A 80 -1.04 1.04 6.75
N ILE A 81 -0.17 1.66 5.98
CA ILE A 81 1.28 1.48 6.09
C ILE A 81 1.90 2.57 6.95
N SER A 82 3.02 2.25 7.60
CA SER A 82 3.91 3.23 8.21
C SER A 82 4.69 3.98 7.13
N ALA A 83 5.02 5.24 7.40
CA ALA A 83 5.87 6.08 6.57
C ALA A 83 5.51 6.05 5.05
N PRO A 84 4.26 6.37 4.67
CA PRO A 84 3.81 6.25 3.28
C PRO A 84 4.52 7.21 2.31
N LEU A 85 5.01 8.35 2.81
CA LEU A 85 5.81 9.28 2.00
C LEU A 85 7.17 8.68 1.63
N ASP A 86 7.86 8.07 2.60
CA ASP A 86 9.15 7.41 2.37
C ASP A 86 9.01 6.25 1.40
N PHE A 87 7.92 5.47 1.55
CA PHE A 87 7.60 4.41 0.59
C PHE A 87 7.44 4.98 -0.83
N ARG A 88 6.66 6.07 -0.98
CA ARG A 88 6.46 6.70 -2.29
C ARG A 88 7.77 7.14 -2.90
N MET A 89 8.64 7.77 -2.12
CA MET A 89 9.95 8.23 -2.59
C MET A 89 10.79 7.06 -3.11
N LYS A 90 10.94 5.99 -2.31
CA LYS A 90 11.71 4.80 -2.73
C LYS A 90 11.10 4.10 -3.94
N ALA A 91 9.78 3.99 -4.00
CA ALA A 91 9.10 3.37 -5.14
C ALA A 91 9.32 4.17 -6.43
N ASN A 92 9.25 5.51 -6.37
CA ASN A 92 9.51 6.37 -7.52
C ASN A 92 10.96 6.27 -7.99
N ASP A 93 11.93 6.27 -7.06
CA ASP A 93 13.36 6.11 -7.38
C ASP A 93 13.64 4.81 -8.14
N ILE A 94 13.06 3.69 -7.69
CA ILE A 94 13.17 2.40 -8.36
C ILE A 94 12.51 2.44 -9.75
N ILE A 95 11.33 3.04 -9.88
CA ILE A 95 10.62 3.14 -11.17
C ILE A 95 11.42 4.00 -12.16
N GLU A 96 11.99 5.12 -11.71
CA GLU A 96 12.75 6.05 -12.55
C GLU A 96 14.08 5.43 -13.01
N SER A 97 14.74 4.66 -12.14
CA SER A 97 15.98 3.94 -12.48
C SER A 97 15.80 2.85 -13.56
N GLU A 98 14.60 2.27 -13.67
CA GLU A 98 14.27 1.26 -14.69
C GLU A 98 13.76 1.86 -16.01
N GLN A 99 13.47 3.18 -16.01
CA GLN A 99 13.05 3.92 -17.20
C GLN A 99 14.20 4.68 -17.88
N SER A 100 15.31 4.88 -17.17
CA SER A 100 16.56 5.50 -17.66
C SER A 100 17.43 4.49 -18.40
#